data_AF-A0A7Y3J391-F1
#
_entry.id   AF-A0A7Y3J391-F1
#
_cell.length_a   1.000
_cell.length_b   1.000
_cell.length_c   1.000
_cell.angle_alpha   90.00
_cell.angle_beta   90.00
_cell.angle_gamma   90.00
#
_symmetry.space_group_name_H-M   'P 1'
#
loop_
_entity.id
_entity.type
_entity.pdbx_description
1 polymer ?
#
loop_
_entity_poly.entity_id
_entity_poly.type
_entity_poly.pdbx_seq_one_letter_code
_entity_poly.pdbx_strand_id
1 'polypeptide(L)'
;MKSLKQLLPGFLALTFLFVSATGLWSWQMDRGMMRLVVGEQGHFSLYSTSDVVHPLYVPLFWAADPTTTIVTVKLGNQSIVLGKDKTFVPHLLGLANGVQITWVSPQVQLVETWEFVVSEHSRLADGVKWSFQFSKNALSQEVGLRIILDTYLGEKKDAFYDPAGKPIDAETSWQTPPLYLISRSPLRSDLGLLVMLSDPSSPVPDQTVVANWQRLDNTSWDYKSEPGHDFNLLPYSYHDSAIALWYQPQLLPPGSSREISLVMGSVTAGTFKDAKLGSWSLGALLDTAKQSDSGLDKEVRKALAIVDSLLAQIDERRKNADKVSQQDIQILQATLDQLEQQRQKLLTAR
;
A
#
# COMPACT_ATOMS: atom_id res chain seq x y z
N MET A 1 -67.40 -30.46 6.49
CA MET A 1 -66.70 -29.24 6.96
C MET A 1 -65.26 -29.65 7.30
N LYS A 2 -64.27 -29.44 6.41
CA LYS A 2 -63.17 -28.41 6.51
C LYS A 2 -62.55 -28.34 7.94
N SER A 3 -61.24 -28.42 8.22
CA SER A 3 -59.97 -28.28 7.47
C SER A 3 -58.83 -28.97 8.29
N LEU A 4 -57.85 -29.66 7.71
CA LEU A 4 -56.53 -29.18 7.23
C LEU A 4 -55.79 -28.13 8.09
N LYS A 5 -54.53 -28.45 8.46
CA LYS A 5 -53.43 -27.71 9.16
C LYS A 5 -53.02 -28.53 10.42
N GLN A 6 -51.80 -29.02 10.62
CA GLN A 6 -50.45 -28.42 10.57
C GLN A 6 -49.41 -29.55 10.32
N LEU A 7 -48.63 -29.54 9.22
CA LEU A 7 -47.31 -28.93 8.99
C LEU A 7 -46.11 -29.61 9.69
N LEU A 8 -45.16 -30.01 8.85
CA LEU A 8 -43.90 -30.77 9.04
C LEU A 8 -42.96 -30.26 10.15
N PRO A 9 -42.06 -31.13 10.68
CA PRO A 9 -40.84 -30.68 11.34
C PRO A 9 -39.81 -30.21 10.30
N GLY A 10 -39.48 -28.92 10.34
CA GLY A 10 -38.42 -28.32 9.53
C GLY A 10 -37.04 -28.80 9.98
N PHE A 11 -36.35 -29.48 9.06
CA PHE A 11 -34.94 -29.84 9.14
C PHE A 11 -34.12 -28.55 8.97
N LEU A 12 -33.78 -27.86 10.06
CA LEU A 12 -32.86 -26.73 10.01
C LEU A 12 -31.42 -27.28 10.00
N ALA A 13 -30.94 -27.66 8.81
CA ALA A 13 -29.53 -27.89 8.58
C ALA A 13 -28.79 -26.55 8.75
N LEU A 14 -28.16 -26.37 9.90
CA LEU A 14 -27.25 -25.27 10.17
C LEU A 14 -25.97 -25.52 9.36
N THR A 15 -25.93 -25.03 8.12
CA THR A 15 -24.73 -25.05 7.30
C THR A 15 -23.72 -24.09 7.93
N PHE A 16 -22.80 -24.64 8.73
CA PHE A 16 -21.57 -23.95 9.11
C PHE A 16 -20.80 -23.68 7.82
N LEU A 17 -20.85 -22.43 7.35
CA LEU A 17 -19.98 -21.92 6.31
C LEU A 17 -18.58 -21.84 6.92
N PHE A 18 -17.84 -22.92 6.80
CA PHE A 18 -16.38 -22.91 6.96
C PHE A 18 -15.85 -21.95 5.90
N VAL A 19 -15.53 -20.72 6.32
CA VAL A 19 -14.58 -19.89 5.60
C VAL A 19 -13.27 -20.68 5.64
N SER A 20 -12.99 -21.39 4.55
CA SER A 20 -11.69 -21.98 4.30
C SER A 20 -10.69 -20.84 4.14
N ALA A 21 -10.17 -20.36 5.27
CA ALA A 21 -8.90 -19.64 5.32
C ALA A 21 -7.82 -20.63 4.89
N THR A 22 -7.63 -20.79 3.58
CA THR A 22 -6.37 -21.30 3.07
C THR A 22 -5.34 -20.25 3.46
N GLY A 23 -4.62 -20.51 4.55
CA GLY A 23 -3.45 -19.75 4.94
C GLY A 23 -2.37 -19.91 3.87
N LEU A 24 -2.50 -19.14 2.79
CA LEU A 24 -1.40 -18.81 1.90
C LEU A 24 -0.43 -18.00 2.74
N TRP A 25 0.85 -18.37 2.71
CA TRP A 25 1.87 -17.68 3.48
C TRP A 25 1.97 -16.25 2.93
N SER A 26 1.44 -15.29 3.67
CA SER A 26 1.59 -13.89 3.34
C SER A 26 2.70 -13.30 4.19
N TRP A 27 3.56 -12.51 3.55
CA TRP A 27 4.44 -11.60 4.26
C TRP A 27 3.60 -10.41 4.70
N GLN A 28 3.73 -10.00 5.96
CA GLN A 28 3.04 -8.84 6.51
C GLN A 28 4.02 -7.98 7.30
N MET A 29 3.90 -6.67 7.16
CA MET A 29 4.59 -5.71 8.00
C MET A 29 3.69 -4.53 8.36
N ASP A 30 3.76 -4.15 9.63
CA ASP A 30 3.10 -2.98 10.17
C ASP A 30 4.18 -1.93 10.50
N ARG A 31 3.96 -0.69 10.05
CA ARG A 31 4.81 0.47 10.38
C ARG A 31 3.92 1.71 10.51
N GLY A 32 3.94 2.31 11.69
CA GLY A 32 3.15 3.52 11.98
C GLY A 32 1.65 3.26 11.77
N MET A 33 1.04 4.06 10.90
CA MET A 33 -0.37 3.98 10.53
C MET A 33 -0.62 2.95 9.41
N MET A 34 0.42 2.39 8.81
CA MET A 34 0.31 1.56 7.60
C MET A 34 0.52 0.08 7.91
N ARG A 35 -0.19 -0.76 7.16
CA ARG A 35 0.05 -2.21 7.09
C ARG A 35 0.13 -2.63 5.63
N LEU A 36 1.19 -3.35 5.29
CA LEU A 36 1.40 -3.96 3.98
C LEU A 36 1.33 -5.48 4.13
N VAL A 37 0.53 -6.12 3.29
CA VAL A 37 0.43 -7.58 3.17
C VAL A 37 0.79 -7.95 1.73
N VAL A 38 1.70 -8.90 1.54
CA VAL A 38 2.11 -9.42 0.23
C VAL A 38 1.99 -10.94 0.23
N GLY A 39 1.23 -11.48 -0.72
CA GLY A 39 1.09 -12.92 -0.93
C GLY A 39 2.25 -13.53 -1.72
N GLU A 40 2.35 -14.86 -1.73
CA GLU A 40 3.43 -15.59 -2.43
C GLU A 40 3.52 -15.27 -3.92
N GLN A 41 2.38 -14.98 -4.57
CA GLN A 41 2.33 -14.62 -5.99
C GLN A 41 2.66 -13.15 -6.27
N GLY A 42 3.05 -12.38 -5.25
CA GLY A 42 3.37 -10.96 -5.36
C GLY A 42 2.15 -10.02 -5.35
N HIS A 43 0.93 -10.55 -5.26
CA HIS A 43 -0.28 -9.76 -5.00
C HIS A 43 -0.18 -9.10 -3.63
N PHE A 44 -0.68 -7.88 -3.49
CA PHE A 44 -0.53 -7.12 -2.25
C PHE A 44 -1.81 -6.42 -1.84
N SER A 45 -1.88 -6.03 -0.57
CA SER A 45 -2.94 -5.21 -0.02
C SER A 45 -2.35 -4.21 0.95
N LEU A 46 -2.81 -2.96 0.84
CA LEU A 46 -2.37 -1.86 1.68
C LEU A 46 -3.52 -1.42 2.58
N TYR A 47 -3.21 -1.20 3.85
CA TYR A 47 -4.18 -0.79 4.86
C TYR A 47 -3.65 0.43 5.60
N SER A 48 -4.56 1.26 6.09
CA SER A 48 -4.28 2.38 6.98
C SER A 48 -5.12 2.28 8.25
N THR A 49 -4.64 2.89 9.34
CA THR A 49 -5.41 3.09 10.56
C THR A 49 -5.27 4.53 11.05
N SER A 50 -6.34 5.07 11.63
CA SER A 50 -6.31 6.39 12.29
C SER A 50 -5.94 6.31 13.78
N ASP A 51 -5.86 5.12 14.37
CA ASP A 51 -5.44 4.89 15.76
C ASP A 51 -4.35 3.82 15.82
N VAL A 52 -3.12 4.22 16.19
CA VAL A 52 -1.99 3.28 16.32
C VAL A 52 -1.98 2.53 17.65
N VAL A 53 -2.81 2.91 18.63
CA VAL A 53 -2.89 2.26 19.94
C VAL A 53 -3.85 1.06 19.91
N HIS A 54 -5.00 1.24 19.26
CA HIS A 54 -5.97 0.16 19.01
C HIS A 54 -6.24 0.07 17.51
N PRO A 55 -5.28 -0.46 16.73
CA PRO A 55 -5.33 -0.37 15.29
C PRO A 55 -6.50 -1.15 14.71
N LEU A 56 -7.47 -0.41 14.19
CA LEU A 56 -8.44 -0.91 13.24
C LEU A 56 -7.96 -0.55 11.85
N TYR A 57 -7.35 -1.52 11.18
CA TYR A 57 -6.85 -1.35 9.82
C TYR A 57 -7.99 -1.42 8.82
N VAL A 58 -8.10 -0.38 7.99
CA VAL A 58 -9.05 -0.28 6.90
C VAL A 58 -8.29 -0.41 5.58
N PRO A 59 -8.76 -1.25 4.64
CA PRO A 59 -8.10 -1.43 3.36
C PRO A 59 -8.18 -0.15 2.51
N LEU A 60 -7.07 0.18 1.84
CA LEU A 60 -6.98 1.27 0.87
C LEU A 60 -7.28 0.76 -0.56
N PHE A 61 -6.89 -0.49 -0.85
CA PHE A 61 -7.25 -1.22 -2.08
C PHE A 61 -8.36 -2.22 -1.82
N TRP A 62 -9.05 -2.68 -2.85
CA TRP A 62 -10.05 -3.74 -2.71
C TRP A 62 -9.43 -5.03 -2.14
N ALA A 63 -9.64 -5.28 -0.84
CA ALA A 63 -8.94 -6.35 -0.13
C ALA A 63 -9.63 -7.73 -0.22
N ALA A 64 -10.89 -7.78 -0.68
CA ALA A 64 -11.57 -9.07 -0.88
C ALA A 64 -10.96 -9.86 -2.03
N ASP A 65 -10.36 -9.17 -3.00
CA ASP A 65 -9.58 -9.76 -4.08
C ASP A 65 -8.34 -8.89 -4.38
N PRO A 66 -7.15 -9.24 -3.84
CA PRO A 66 -5.93 -8.46 -4.05
C PRO A 66 -5.43 -8.49 -5.50
N THR A 67 -6.05 -9.28 -6.39
CA THR A 67 -5.67 -9.36 -7.80
C THR A 67 -6.26 -8.23 -8.66
N THR A 68 -7.13 -7.38 -8.08
CA THR A 68 -7.73 -6.25 -8.82
C THR A 68 -6.82 -5.03 -8.93
N THR A 69 -5.81 -4.93 -8.06
CA THR A 69 -4.68 -4.02 -8.26
C THR A 69 -3.62 -4.70 -9.11
N ILE A 70 -3.42 -4.19 -10.32
CA ILE A 70 -2.72 -4.91 -11.39
C ILE A 70 -1.45 -4.19 -11.79
N VAL A 71 -0.34 -4.94 -11.85
CA VAL A 71 0.90 -4.49 -12.49
C VAL A 71 1.10 -5.24 -13.80
N THR A 72 1.19 -4.50 -14.90
CA THR A 72 1.49 -5.05 -16.22
C THR A 72 2.82 -4.53 -16.73
N VAL A 73 3.70 -5.43 -17.15
CA VAL A 73 4.98 -5.09 -17.80
C VAL A 73 4.83 -5.30 -19.30
N LYS A 74 5.20 -4.29 -20.10
CA LYS A 74 5.33 -4.43 -21.56
C LYS A 74 6.76 -4.79 -21.90
N LEU A 75 6.97 -5.93 -22.57
CA LEU A 75 8.25 -6.34 -23.12
C LEU A 75 8.12 -6.48 -24.64
N GLY A 76 8.55 -5.46 -25.38
CA GLY A 76 8.35 -5.38 -26.83
C GLY A 76 6.86 -5.47 -27.16
N ASN A 77 6.42 -6.50 -27.87
CA ASN A 77 5.01 -6.67 -28.24
C ASN A 77 4.15 -7.36 -27.17
N GLN A 78 4.76 -7.94 -26.13
CA GLN A 78 4.05 -8.71 -25.10
C GLN A 78 3.68 -7.82 -23.91
N SER A 79 2.44 -7.93 -23.43
CA SER A 79 1.99 -7.38 -22.15
C SER A 79 1.84 -8.53 -21.17
N ILE A 80 2.48 -8.45 -20.01
CA ILE A 80 2.55 -9.54 -19.02
C ILE A 80 2.04 -9.00 -17.70
N VAL A 81 1.06 -9.68 -17.09
CA VAL A 81 0.53 -9.30 -15.78
C VAL A 81 1.30 -10.05 -14.69
N LEU A 82 1.95 -9.29 -13.81
CA LEU A 82 2.71 -9.86 -12.70
C LEU A 82 1.79 -10.63 -11.75
N GLY A 83 2.26 -11.75 -11.22
CA GLY A 83 1.49 -12.61 -10.31
C GLY A 83 0.36 -13.43 -10.94
N LYS A 84 0.02 -13.19 -12.22
CA LYS A 84 -0.97 -13.98 -12.98
C LYS A 84 -0.29 -14.87 -14.02
N ASP A 85 0.67 -14.32 -14.74
CA ASP A 85 1.44 -15.05 -15.75
C ASP A 85 2.64 -15.78 -15.14
N LYS A 86 2.94 -16.99 -15.62
CA LYS A 86 4.10 -17.79 -15.17
C LYS A 86 5.45 -17.29 -15.72
N THR A 87 5.44 -16.22 -16.51
CA THR A 87 6.65 -15.66 -17.15
C THR A 87 7.60 -15.04 -16.12
N PHE A 88 7.05 -14.50 -15.04
CA PHE A 88 7.81 -13.99 -13.91
C PHE A 88 7.49 -14.81 -12.68
N VAL A 89 8.54 -15.32 -12.02
CA VAL A 89 8.42 -15.99 -10.73
C VAL A 89 8.86 -15.00 -9.65
N PRO A 90 7.99 -14.68 -8.66
CA PRO A 90 8.33 -13.76 -7.59
C PRO A 90 9.24 -14.43 -6.55
N HIS A 91 10.25 -13.69 -6.10
CA HIS A 91 11.05 -14.04 -4.93
C HIS A 91 10.99 -12.91 -3.91
N LEU A 92 10.36 -13.18 -2.76
CA LEU A 92 10.17 -12.21 -1.69
C LEU A 92 11.38 -12.19 -0.75
N LEU A 93 11.79 -10.99 -0.39
CA LEU A 93 12.81 -10.71 0.61
C LEU A 93 12.31 -9.61 1.55
N GLY A 94 12.11 -9.94 2.82
CA GLY A 94 11.80 -8.93 3.84
C GLY A 94 12.99 -7.98 4.05
N LEU A 95 12.70 -6.68 4.10
CA LEU A 95 13.65 -5.61 4.41
C LEU A 95 13.32 -5.03 5.79
N ALA A 96 14.23 -4.24 6.38
CA ALA A 96 14.00 -3.62 7.68
C ALA A 96 12.78 -2.66 7.69
N ASN A 97 12.54 -1.98 6.56
CA ASN A 97 11.48 -0.98 6.39
C ASN A 97 10.53 -1.31 5.23
N GLY A 98 10.33 -2.60 4.93
CA GLY A 98 9.44 -3.02 3.86
C GLY A 98 9.79 -4.37 3.27
N VAL A 99 9.53 -4.56 1.98
CA VAL A 99 9.75 -5.83 1.27
C VAL A 99 10.22 -5.58 -0.15
N GLN A 100 11.09 -6.46 -0.62
CA GLN A 100 11.53 -6.53 -2.00
C GLN A 100 10.95 -7.80 -2.66
N ILE A 101 10.44 -7.66 -3.88
CA ILE A 101 10.00 -8.75 -4.73
C ILE A 101 10.87 -8.74 -5.98
N THR A 102 11.61 -9.82 -6.21
CA THR A 102 12.43 -9.95 -7.42
C THR A 102 11.68 -10.82 -8.42
N TRP A 103 11.37 -10.23 -9.57
CA TRP A 103 10.71 -10.86 -10.70
C TRP A 103 11.74 -11.15 -11.79
N VAL A 104 12.02 -12.43 -12.02
CA VAL A 104 13.01 -12.85 -13.02
C VAL A 104 12.31 -13.45 -14.23
N SER A 105 12.69 -12.97 -15.42
CA SER A 105 12.37 -13.61 -16.70
C SER A 105 13.64 -13.78 -17.54
N PRO A 106 13.62 -14.57 -18.63
CA PRO A 106 14.78 -14.67 -19.54
C PRO A 106 15.15 -13.33 -20.19
N GLN A 107 14.19 -12.39 -20.28
CA GLN A 107 14.38 -11.13 -20.95
C GLN A 107 14.76 -10.01 -19.99
N VAL A 108 14.10 -9.84 -18.86
CA VAL A 108 14.35 -8.70 -17.97
C VAL A 108 14.24 -9.18 -16.52
N GLN A 109 15.07 -8.61 -15.65
CA GLN A 109 14.87 -8.69 -14.22
C GLN A 109 14.20 -7.39 -13.77
N LEU A 110 13.09 -7.54 -13.06
CA LEU A 110 12.38 -6.44 -12.38
C LEU A 110 12.52 -6.64 -10.88
N VAL A 111 13.02 -5.62 -10.19
CA VAL A 111 13.02 -5.57 -8.72
C VAL A 111 11.95 -4.58 -8.29
N GLU A 112 10.95 -5.08 -7.58
CA GLU A 112 9.91 -4.29 -6.98
C GLU A 112 10.24 -4.10 -5.49
N THR A 113 10.15 -2.87 -4.98
CA THR A 113 10.45 -2.58 -3.58
C THR A 113 9.33 -1.73 -2.99
N TRP A 114 8.81 -2.17 -1.85
CA TRP A 114 7.90 -1.41 -1.02
C TRP A 114 8.64 -0.92 0.21
N GLU A 115 8.56 0.37 0.49
CA GLU A 115 9.18 0.98 1.66
C GLU A 115 8.19 1.90 2.37
N PHE A 116 8.12 1.85 3.70
CA PHE A 116 7.26 2.76 4.44
C PHE A 116 7.87 4.17 4.48
N VAL A 117 7.03 5.18 4.25
CA VAL A 117 7.43 6.60 4.21
C VAL A 117 6.53 7.46 5.09
N VAL A 118 6.99 8.67 5.36
CA VAL A 118 6.30 9.68 6.19
C VAL A 118 6.01 10.91 5.34
N SER A 119 4.77 11.40 5.39
CA SER A 119 4.34 12.66 4.77
C SER A 119 4.91 13.89 5.48
N GLU A 120 4.81 15.07 4.85
CA GLU A 120 5.39 16.34 5.33
C GLU A 120 5.06 16.71 6.79
N HIS A 121 3.90 16.29 7.29
CA HIS A 121 3.40 16.65 8.62
C HIS A 121 3.19 15.44 9.53
N SER A 122 3.47 14.25 9.03
CA SER A 122 3.37 13.06 9.85
C SER A 122 4.68 12.80 10.61
N ARG A 123 4.53 12.08 11.70
CA ARG A 123 5.60 11.61 12.58
C ARG A 123 5.76 10.09 12.53
N LEU A 124 4.73 9.42 12.04
CA LEU A 124 4.65 7.98 11.88
C LEU A 124 4.54 7.68 10.40
N ALA A 125 4.99 6.50 9.98
CA ALA A 125 4.78 6.08 8.60
C ALA A 125 3.28 6.08 8.30
N ASP A 126 2.88 6.90 7.34
CA ASP A 126 1.51 7.10 6.89
C ASP A 126 1.38 6.89 5.37
N GLY A 127 2.45 6.42 4.73
CA GLY A 127 2.44 5.99 3.35
C GLY A 127 3.51 4.95 3.04
N VAL A 128 3.58 4.60 1.77
CA VAL A 128 4.55 3.69 1.17
C VAL A 128 5.07 4.28 -0.14
N LYS A 129 6.37 4.11 -0.37
CA LYS A 129 7.00 4.25 -1.68
C LYS A 129 7.06 2.88 -2.32
N TRP A 130 6.53 2.78 -3.54
CA TRP A 130 6.52 1.59 -4.36
C TRP A 130 7.40 1.80 -5.58
N SER A 131 8.56 1.14 -5.63
CA SER A 131 9.58 1.33 -6.65
C SER A 131 9.75 0.10 -7.53
N PHE A 132 9.99 0.32 -8.81
CA PHE A 132 10.22 -0.68 -9.84
C PHE A 132 11.53 -0.38 -10.53
N GLN A 133 12.49 -1.29 -10.40
CA GLN A 133 13.77 -1.20 -11.07
C GLN A 133 13.89 -2.31 -12.11
N PHE A 134 13.88 -1.92 -13.37
CA PHE A 134 14.17 -2.81 -14.49
C PHE A 134 15.66 -2.85 -14.75
N SER A 135 16.22 -4.04 -14.94
CA SER A 135 17.62 -4.24 -15.28
C SER A 135 17.77 -5.28 -16.39
N LYS A 136 18.79 -5.08 -17.23
CA LYS A 136 19.08 -5.94 -18.38
C LYS A 136 20.57 -6.18 -18.55
N ASN A 137 20.96 -7.44 -18.73
CA ASN A 137 22.38 -7.82 -18.82
C ASN A 137 22.91 -8.05 -20.25
N ALA A 138 22.05 -8.27 -21.25
CA ALA A 138 22.48 -8.82 -22.55
C ALA A 138 22.13 -7.96 -23.78
N LEU A 139 20.87 -7.99 -24.23
CA LEU A 139 20.39 -7.28 -25.42
C LEU A 139 19.44 -6.15 -25.04
N SER A 140 19.40 -5.07 -25.82
CA SER A 140 18.43 -3.99 -25.61
C SER A 140 17.01 -4.52 -25.68
N GLN A 141 16.13 -4.00 -24.84
CA GLN A 141 14.72 -4.41 -24.78
C GLN A 141 13.84 -3.19 -24.53
N GLU A 142 12.73 -3.06 -25.25
CA GLU A 142 11.71 -2.07 -24.88
C GLU A 142 10.92 -2.55 -23.67
N VAL A 143 10.88 -1.70 -22.64
CA VAL A 143 10.24 -2.00 -21.37
C VAL A 143 9.29 -0.87 -21.00
N GLY A 144 8.02 -1.21 -20.80
CA GLY A 144 6.98 -0.31 -20.27
C GLY A 144 6.35 -0.86 -19.01
N LEU A 145 5.69 0.00 -18.24
CA LEU A 145 4.98 -0.35 -17.01
C LEU A 145 3.57 0.25 -17.01
N ARG A 146 2.57 -0.54 -16.67
CA ARG A 146 1.21 -0.09 -16.39
C ARG A 146 0.81 -0.54 -15.00
N ILE A 147 0.22 0.37 -14.23
CA ILE A 147 -0.28 0.11 -12.88
C ILE A 147 -1.76 0.46 -12.87
N ILE A 148 -2.62 -0.45 -12.41
CA ILE A 148 -4.04 -0.20 -12.12
C ILE A 148 -4.22 -0.31 -10.61
N LEU A 149 -4.71 0.75 -9.98
CA LEU A 149 -5.02 0.81 -8.55
C LEU A 149 -6.53 0.77 -8.36
N ASP A 150 -7.02 -0.37 -7.89
CA ASP A 150 -8.43 -0.55 -7.54
C ASP A 150 -8.66 -0.17 -6.07
N THR A 151 -9.39 0.92 -5.85
CA THR A 151 -9.47 1.55 -4.52
C THR A 151 -10.76 1.20 -3.80
N TYR A 152 -10.63 0.74 -2.54
CA TYR A 152 -11.77 0.34 -1.71
C TYR A 152 -12.65 1.53 -1.26
N LEU A 153 -12.05 2.71 -1.12
CA LEU A 153 -12.68 3.80 -0.38
C LEU A 153 -13.72 4.60 -1.17
N GLY A 154 -13.91 4.29 -2.46
CA GLY A 154 -14.78 5.05 -3.38
C GLY A 154 -16.11 4.41 -3.77
N GLU A 155 -16.39 3.18 -3.32
CA GLU A 155 -17.50 2.36 -3.84
C GLU A 155 -18.90 2.90 -3.55
N LYS A 156 -19.04 3.78 -2.56
CA LYS A 156 -20.36 4.30 -2.12
C LYS A 156 -20.80 5.59 -2.81
N LYS A 157 -20.12 6.01 -3.90
CA LYS A 157 -20.31 7.20 -4.76
C LYS A 157 -19.16 8.20 -4.61
N ASP A 158 -18.73 8.77 -5.75
CA ASP A 158 -17.66 9.77 -5.89
C ASP A 158 -16.33 9.36 -5.26
N ALA A 159 -15.62 8.46 -5.94
CA ALA A 159 -14.42 7.83 -5.42
C ALA A 159 -13.22 8.77 -5.35
N PHE A 160 -13.01 9.59 -6.39
CA PHE A 160 -11.76 10.32 -6.59
C PHE A 160 -11.96 11.83 -6.57
N TYR A 161 -10.95 12.53 -6.05
CA TYR A 161 -10.89 13.99 -5.97
C TYR A 161 -9.54 14.48 -6.51
N ASP A 162 -9.59 15.59 -7.24
CA ASP A 162 -8.40 16.31 -7.68
C ASP A 162 -7.75 17.13 -6.54
N PRO A 163 -6.57 17.75 -6.74
CA PRO A 163 -5.95 18.59 -5.73
C PRO A 163 -6.76 19.82 -5.30
N ALA A 164 -7.69 20.29 -6.13
CA ALA A 164 -8.61 21.37 -5.80
C ALA A 164 -9.83 20.88 -4.98
N GLY A 165 -9.92 19.57 -4.72
CA GLY A 165 -11.03 18.95 -3.99
C GLY A 165 -12.28 18.77 -4.85
N LYS A 166 -12.17 18.91 -6.18
CA LYS A 166 -13.29 18.65 -7.09
C LYS A 166 -13.46 17.14 -7.26
N PRO A 167 -14.69 16.60 -7.14
CA PRO A 167 -14.94 15.20 -7.43
C PRO A 167 -14.71 14.90 -8.92
N ILE A 168 -14.19 13.71 -9.18
CA ILE A 168 -14.04 13.13 -10.52
C ILE A 168 -15.14 12.07 -10.64
N ASP A 169 -16.23 12.43 -11.32
CA ASP A 169 -17.48 11.66 -11.44
C ASP A 169 -17.63 10.94 -12.79
N ALA A 170 -16.70 11.19 -13.71
CA ALA A 170 -16.64 10.56 -15.01
C ALA A 170 -15.20 10.31 -15.42
N GLU A 171 -15.05 9.47 -16.45
CA GLU A 171 -13.76 9.13 -17.02
C GLU A 171 -12.97 10.38 -17.38
N THR A 172 -11.76 10.44 -16.85
CA THR A 172 -10.85 11.57 -17.02
C THR A 172 -9.46 11.05 -17.29
N SER A 173 -8.77 11.66 -18.26
CA SER A 173 -7.39 11.30 -18.61
C SER A 173 -6.49 12.53 -18.67
N TRP A 174 -5.23 12.32 -18.31
CA TRP A 174 -4.18 13.33 -18.30
C TRP A 174 -2.91 12.77 -18.95
N GLN A 175 -2.31 13.57 -19.84
CA GLN A 175 -0.93 13.36 -20.30
C GLN A 175 0.06 14.05 -19.35
N THR A 176 -0.36 15.19 -18.77
CA THR A 176 0.32 15.85 -17.65
C THR A 176 -0.59 15.72 -16.44
N PRO A 177 -0.40 14.72 -15.56
CA PRO A 177 -1.28 14.50 -14.43
C PRO A 177 -1.20 15.65 -13.41
N PRO A 178 -2.26 15.85 -12.60
CA PRO A 178 -2.14 16.66 -11.40
C PRO A 178 -1.08 16.07 -10.46
N LEU A 179 -0.63 16.83 -9.48
CA LEU A 179 0.38 16.38 -8.53
C LEU A 179 -0.01 15.07 -7.81
N TYR A 180 -1.26 14.98 -7.35
CA TYR A 180 -1.81 13.82 -6.68
C TYR A 180 -3.31 13.68 -6.98
N LEU A 181 -3.85 12.51 -6.70
CA LEU A 181 -5.28 12.25 -6.59
C LEU A 181 -5.60 11.67 -5.22
N ILE A 182 -6.84 11.87 -4.76
CA ILE A 182 -7.31 11.32 -3.50
C ILE A 182 -8.51 10.42 -3.77
N SER A 183 -8.43 9.14 -3.38
CA SER A 183 -9.58 8.27 -3.22
C SER A 183 -10.07 8.32 -1.78
N ARG A 184 -11.31 8.74 -1.52
CA ARG A 184 -11.84 8.78 -0.15
C ARG A 184 -13.34 8.53 -0.13
N SER A 185 -13.83 7.98 0.98
CA SER A 185 -15.27 7.84 1.15
C SER A 185 -15.88 9.18 1.59
N PRO A 186 -17.01 9.61 1.03
CA PRO A 186 -17.72 10.78 1.54
C PRO A 186 -18.23 10.58 2.98
N LEU A 187 -18.33 9.32 3.46
CA LEU A 187 -18.82 8.98 4.79
C LEU A 187 -17.70 8.92 5.85
N ARG A 188 -16.43 8.87 5.44
CA ARG A 188 -15.26 8.74 6.31
C ARG A 188 -14.15 9.66 5.81
N SER A 189 -14.16 10.92 6.25
CA SER A 189 -13.15 11.91 5.84
C SER A 189 -11.76 11.68 6.47
N ASP A 190 -11.70 10.88 7.54
CA ASP A 190 -10.48 10.49 8.25
C ASP A 190 -9.72 9.35 7.56
N LEU A 191 -10.31 8.72 6.53
CA LEU A 191 -9.73 7.61 5.78
C LEU A 191 -9.80 7.87 4.28
N GLY A 192 -8.65 7.82 3.65
CA GLY A 192 -8.49 8.03 2.22
C GLY A 192 -7.15 7.50 1.76
N LEU A 193 -7.04 7.19 0.47
CA LEU A 193 -5.79 6.94 -0.22
C LEU A 193 -5.40 8.21 -1.00
N LEU A 194 -4.24 8.77 -0.72
CA LEU A 194 -3.60 9.78 -1.56
C LEU A 194 -2.56 9.08 -2.44
N VAL A 195 -2.62 9.31 -3.75
CA VAL A 195 -1.66 8.78 -4.73
C VAL A 195 -0.92 9.95 -5.37
N MET A 196 0.40 10.04 -5.18
CA MET A 196 1.24 11.02 -5.87
C MET A 196 1.44 10.58 -7.31
N LEU A 197 1.09 11.44 -8.27
CA LEU A 197 1.26 11.17 -9.70
C LEU A 197 2.47 11.88 -10.29
N SER A 198 3.01 12.86 -9.55
CA SER A 198 4.24 13.56 -9.90
C SER A 198 5.14 13.64 -8.67
N ASP A 199 6.35 13.09 -8.79
CA ASP A 199 7.41 13.10 -7.77
C ASP A 199 8.70 13.54 -8.49
N PRO A 200 9.42 14.57 -8.02
CA PRO A 200 10.68 15.00 -8.61
C PRO A 200 11.74 13.89 -8.73
N SER A 201 11.65 12.85 -7.90
CA SER A 201 12.60 11.73 -7.85
C SER A 201 12.27 10.57 -8.81
N SER A 202 11.15 10.65 -9.54
CA SER A 202 10.68 9.58 -10.44
C SER A 202 10.15 10.14 -11.76
N PRO A 203 10.22 9.38 -12.86
CA PRO A 203 9.47 9.71 -14.06
C PRO A 203 7.97 9.88 -13.76
N VAL A 204 7.35 10.86 -14.41
CA VAL A 204 5.89 11.05 -14.39
C VAL A 204 5.26 10.06 -15.38
N PRO A 205 4.07 9.48 -15.10
CA PRO A 205 3.35 8.66 -16.07
C PRO A 205 3.09 9.44 -17.37
N ASP A 206 3.30 8.80 -18.52
CA ASP A 206 2.96 9.34 -19.83
C ASP A 206 1.44 9.50 -19.99
N GLN A 207 0.66 8.65 -19.32
CA GLN A 207 -0.79 8.76 -19.27
C GLN A 207 -1.30 8.34 -17.90
N THR A 208 -2.19 9.15 -17.31
CA THR A 208 -2.98 8.79 -16.14
C THR A 208 -4.45 8.81 -16.50
N VAL A 209 -5.21 7.81 -16.09
CA VAL A 209 -6.64 7.70 -16.35
C VAL A 209 -7.37 7.32 -15.06
N VAL A 210 -8.47 8.00 -14.79
CA VAL A 210 -9.50 7.51 -13.87
C VAL A 210 -10.67 7.05 -14.74
N ALA A 211 -11.03 5.78 -14.65
CA ALA A 211 -12.11 5.18 -15.46
C ALA A 211 -12.74 3.98 -14.74
N ASN A 212 -13.72 3.35 -15.39
CA ASN A 212 -14.28 2.10 -14.92
C ASN A 212 -13.21 1.00 -14.83
N TRP A 213 -13.09 0.32 -13.68
CA TRP A 213 -12.02 -0.66 -13.43
C TRP A 213 -12.01 -1.78 -14.48
N GLN A 214 -13.18 -2.34 -14.79
CA GLN A 214 -13.27 -3.45 -15.75
C GLN A 214 -12.86 -3.05 -17.17
N ARG A 215 -13.09 -1.80 -17.59
CA ARG A 215 -12.59 -1.30 -18.89
C ARG A 215 -11.06 -1.19 -18.89
N LEU A 216 -10.47 -0.80 -17.76
CA LEU A 216 -9.02 -0.72 -17.60
C LEU A 216 -8.39 -2.12 -17.64
N ASP A 217 -8.95 -3.09 -16.91
CA ASP A 217 -8.46 -4.47 -16.87
C ASP A 217 -8.56 -5.16 -18.25
N ASN A 218 -9.70 -5.02 -18.94
CA ASN A 218 -9.92 -5.63 -20.26
C ASN A 218 -9.04 -5.06 -21.38
N THR A 219 -8.27 -4.00 -21.12
CA THR A 219 -7.37 -3.41 -22.10
C THR A 219 -6.00 -4.09 -22.05
N SER A 220 -5.45 -4.47 -23.21
CA SER A 220 -4.16 -5.17 -23.30
C SER A 220 -2.95 -4.27 -23.06
N TRP A 221 -2.97 -3.04 -23.58
CA TRP A 221 -1.98 -1.99 -23.30
C TRP A 221 -2.51 -0.61 -23.69
N ASP A 222 -2.92 -0.46 -24.95
CA ASP A 222 -3.31 0.83 -25.54
C ASP A 222 -4.73 1.20 -25.13
N TYR A 223 -4.86 1.98 -24.06
CA TYR A 223 -6.15 2.43 -23.57
C TYR A 223 -6.60 3.71 -24.28
N LYS A 224 -7.75 3.63 -24.94
CA LYS A 224 -8.40 4.79 -25.53
C LYS A 224 -9.41 5.35 -24.54
N SER A 225 -9.10 6.54 -24.03
CA SER A 225 -9.99 7.21 -23.11
C SER A 225 -11.26 7.74 -23.80
N GLU A 226 -12.38 7.66 -23.09
CA GLU A 226 -13.68 8.22 -23.49
C GLU A 226 -14.12 9.25 -22.43
N PRO A 227 -13.62 10.49 -22.51
CA PRO A 227 -13.91 11.51 -21.50
C PRO A 227 -15.41 11.75 -21.31
N GLY A 228 -15.84 11.78 -20.04
CA GLY A 228 -17.25 11.99 -19.69
C GLY A 228 -18.10 10.72 -19.67
N HIS A 229 -17.56 9.55 -20.02
CA HIS A 229 -18.22 8.27 -19.74
C HIS A 229 -18.28 8.05 -18.22
N ASP A 230 -19.42 7.64 -17.68
CA ASP A 230 -19.52 7.38 -16.24
C ASP A 230 -18.75 6.10 -15.84
N PHE A 231 -18.73 5.78 -14.54
CA PHE A 231 -18.05 4.58 -14.04
C PHE A 231 -18.92 3.32 -14.07
N ASN A 232 -20.01 3.31 -14.85
CA ASN A 232 -20.89 2.16 -14.98
C ASN A 232 -20.52 1.33 -16.22
N LEU A 233 -20.55 0.01 -16.07
CA LEU A 233 -20.48 -0.92 -17.20
C LEU A 233 -21.54 -1.99 -17.01
N LEU A 234 -22.80 -1.60 -17.12
CA LEU A 234 -23.92 -2.51 -16.90
C LEU A 234 -23.95 -3.64 -17.96
N PRO A 235 -24.30 -4.88 -17.56
CA PRO A 235 -24.69 -5.32 -16.23
C PRO A 235 -23.51 -5.76 -15.33
N TYR A 236 -22.26 -5.54 -15.76
CA TYR A 236 -21.06 -6.14 -15.17
C TYR A 236 -20.51 -5.40 -13.95
N SER A 237 -20.54 -4.06 -13.96
CA SER A 237 -20.07 -3.24 -12.84
C SER A 237 -20.87 -1.93 -12.70
N TYR A 238 -20.92 -1.41 -11.47
CA TYR A 238 -21.69 -0.23 -11.09
C TYR A 238 -20.86 0.64 -10.14
N HIS A 239 -20.60 1.90 -10.53
CA HIS A 239 -19.72 2.84 -9.82
C HIS A 239 -18.34 2.28 -9.46
N ASP A 240 -17.80 1.43 -10.33
CA ASP A 240 -16.55 0.70 -10.10
C ASP A 240 -15.40 1.41 -10.81
N SER A 241 -14.67 2.25 -10.08
CA SER A 241 -13.67 3.17 -10.64
C SER A 241 -12.29 2.91 -10.09
N ALA A 242 -11.28 3.04 -10.94
CA ALA A 242 -9.88 2.84 -10.60
C ALA A 242 -8.97 3.88 -11.26
N ILE A 243 -7.75 4.02 -10.74
CA ILE A 243 -6.68 4.81 -11.37
C ILE A 243 -5.80 3.87 -12.18
N ALA A 244 -5.49 4.24 -13.42
CA ALA A 244 -4.48 3.56 -14.22
C ALA A 244 -3.37 4.54 -14.64
N LEU A 245 -2.13 4.09 -14.50
CA LEU A 245 -0.91 4.83 -14.81
C LEU A 245 -0.14 4.07 -15.89
N TRP A 246 0.24 4.75 -16.98
CA TRP A 246 1.09 4.20 -18.03
C TRP A 246 2.43 4.91 -18.07
N TYR A 247 3.48 4.11 -18.06
CA TYR A 247 4.84 4.48 -18.39
C TYR A 247 5.19 3.76 -19.70
N GLN A 248 5.21 4.51 -20.80
CA GLN A 248 5.35 3.96 -22.14
C GLN A 248 6.66 3.18 -22.30
N PRO A 249 6.69 2.19 -23.20
CA PRO A 249 7.89 1.43 -23.49
C PRO A 249 9.04 2.36 -23.90
N GLN A 250 10.16 2.20 -23.21
CA GLN A 250 11.41 2.86 -23.58
C GLN A 250 12.47 1.79 -23.78
N LEU A 251 13.37 2.04 -24.74
CA LEU A 251 14.50 1.15 -24.99
C LEU A 251 15.41 1.14 -23.77
N LEU A 252 15.64 -0.04 -23.20
CA LEU A 252 16.56 -0.29 -22.08
C LEU A 252 17.83 -0.97 -22.63
N PRO A 253 18.95 -0.24 -22.77
CA PRO A 253 20.22 -0.82 -23.24
C PRO A 253 20.79 -1.90 -22.30
N PRO A 254 21.69 -2.77 -22.79
CA PRO A 254 22.44 -3.70 -21.95
C PRO A 254 23.25 -2.99 -20.88
N GLY A 255 23.25 -3.51 -19.67
CA GLY A 255 23.96 -2.96 -18.51
C GLY A 255 23.31 -1.71 -17.90
N SER A 256 22.15 -1.27 -18.41
CA SER A 256 21.42 -0.12 -17.88
C SER A 256 20.24 -0.53 -17.00
N SER A 257 19.75 0.42 -16.22
CA SER A 257 18.56 0.28 -15.40
C SER A 257 17.58 1.43 -15.62
N ARG A 258 16.28 1.13 -15.51
CA ARG A 258 15.20 2.12 -15.48
C ARG A 258 14.47 1.99 -14.16
N GLU A 259 14.30 3.10 -13.45
CA GLU A 259 13.57 3.16 -12.19
C GLU A 259 12.30 3.98 -12.35
N ILE A 260 11.21 3.48 -11.79
CA ILE A 260 9.93 4.15 -11.67
C ILE A 260 9.49 3.98 -10.23
N SER A 261 9.02 5.03 -9.57
CA SER A 261 8.42 4.91 -8.25
C SER A 261 7.12 5.68 -8.12
N LEU A 262 6.23 5.14 -7.29
CA LEU A 262 4.95 5.71 -6.94
C LEU A 262 4.87 5.84 -5.42
N VAL A 263 4.53 7.03 -4.93
CA VAL A 263 4.33 7.25 -3.49
C VAL A 263 2.84 7.41 -3.22
N MET A 264 2.34 6.70 -2.21
CA MET A 264 0.94 6.73 -1.84
C MET A 264 0.74 6.40 -0.37
N GLY A 265 -0.38 6.80 0.21
CA GLY A 265 -0.61 6.58 1.62
C GLY A 265 -1.96 7.07 2.11
N SER A 266 -2.12 7.11 3.42
CA SER A 266 -3.30 7.69 4.03
C SER A 266 -3.41 9.17 3.70
N VAL A 267 -4.64 9.65 3.49
CA VAL A 267 -4.90 11.09 3.51
C VAL A 267 -4.59 11.61 4.91
N THR A 268 -3.60 12.48 5.03
CA THR A 268 -3.23 13.18 6.27
C THR A 268 -3.16 14.68 6.00
N ALA A 269 -2.65 15.47 6.96
CA ALA A 269 -2.60 16.93 6.84
C ALA A 269 -1.63 17.44 5.76
N GLY A 270 -0.78 16.58 5.19
CA GLY A 270 0.24 16.97 4.20
C GLY A 270 0.30 16.06 2.97
N THR A 271 1.26 16.35 2.09
CA THR A 271 1.53 15.52 0.90
C THR A 271 2.81 14.71 1.06
N PHE A 272 3.14 13.91 0.05
CA PHE A 272 4.37 13.10 0.02
C PHE A 272 5.44 13.69 -0.92
N LYS A 273 5.41 15.01 -1.23
CA LYS A 273 6.38 15.65 -2.15
C LYS A 273 7.84 15.46 -1.73
N ASP A 274 8.10 15.47 -0.43
CA ASP A 274 9.41 15.23 0.17
C ASP A 274 9.38 13.98 1.05
N ALA A 275 8.71 12.92 0.58
CA ALA A 275 8.57 11.68 1.32
C ALA A 275 9.93 11.18 1.82
N LYS A 276 10.05 11.08 3.14
CA LYS A 276 11.25 10.52 3.79
C LYS A 276 10.97 9.06 4.11
N LEU A 277 12.01 8.23 3.98
CA LEU A 277 11.96 6.88 4.55
C LEU A 277 11.51 7.00 6.00
N GLY A 278 10.55 6.17 6.36
CA GLY A 278 9.97 6.13 7.70
C GLY A 278 10.97 5.67 8.74
N SER A 279 11.88 6.57 9.12
CA SER A 279 12.66 6.43 10.33
C SER A 279 11.70 6.62 11.50
N TRP A 280 11.44 5.54 12.23
CA TRP A 280 10.84 5.62 13.57
C TRP A 280 11.75 6.46 14.47
N SER A 281 11.56 7.78 14.49
CA SER A 281 12.21 8.61 15.51
C SER A 281 11.35 8.52 16.76
N LEU A 282 11.93 7.98 17.84
CA LEU A 282 11.26 7.89 19.13
C LEU A 282 10.77 9.27 19.61
N GLY A 283 11.46 10.35 19.23
CA GLY A 283 11.02 11.73 19.45
C GLY A 283 9.64 12.04 18.86
N ALA A 284 9.33 11.51 17.68
CA ALA A 284 8.02 11.65 17.05
C ALA A 284 6.91 10.93 17.85
N LEU A 285 7.18 9.70 18.31
CA LEU A 285 6.25 8.93 19.14
C LEU A 285 6.04 9.59 20.52
N LEU A 286 7.11 10.15 21.09
CA LEU A 286 7.10 10.83 22.38
C LEU A 286 6.35 12.16 22.34
N ASP A 287 6.49 12.92 21.27
CA ASP A 287 5.79 14.19 21.13
C ASP A 287 4.31 13.98 20.78
N THR A 288 3.96 12.91 20.05
CA THR A 288 2.55 12.46 19.89
C THR A 288 1.99 11.97 21.23
N ALA A 289 2.82 11.35 22.08
CA ALA A 289 2.40 10.96 23.42
C ALA A 289 2.15 12.15 24.36
N LYS A 290 2.92 13.25 24.23
CA LYS A 290 2.74 14.51 24.98
C LYS A 290 1.46 15.27 24.59
N GLN A 291 0.97 15.10 23.36
CA GLN A 291 -0.22 15.80 22.86
C GLN A 291 -1.54 15.12 23.22
N SER A 292 -1.51 13.88 23.73
CA SER A 292 -2.71 13.17 24.19
C SER A 292 -2.86 13.30 25.71
N ASP A 293 -3.93 13.93 26.18
CA ASP A 293 -4.17 14.18 27.59
C ASP A 293 -4.51 12.91 28.41
N SER A 294 -4.06 12.96 29.67
CA SER A 294 -4.26 12.21 30.93
C SER A 294 -4.33 10.67 31.01
N GLY A 295 -3.41 10.12 31.82
CA GLY A 295 -3.49 8.83 32.52
C GLY A 295 -2.12 8.18 32.78
N LEU A 296 -1.67 8.07 34.04
CA LEU A 296 -0.40 7.43 34.43
C LEU A 296 -0.31 5.99 33.89
N ASP A 297 -1.43 5.28 33.88
CA ASP A 297 -1.60 3.95 33.30
C ASP A 297 -1.36 3.92 31.78
N LYS A 298 -1.71 5.00 31.08
CA LYS A 298 -1.54 5.15 29.63
C LYS A 298 -0.09 5.45 29.26
N GLU A 299 0.63 6.20 30.10
CA GLU A 299 2.07 6.44 29.93
C GLU A 299 2.90 5.18 30.16
N VAL A 300 2.58 4.41 31.21
CA VAL A 300 3.22 3.12 31.49
C VAL A 300 2.95 2.11 30.37
N ARG A 301 1.71 2.05 29.85
CA ARG A 301 1.36 1.16 28.72
C ARG A 301 2.04 1.57 27.41
N LYS A 302 2.21 2.86 27.15
CA LYS A 302 2.99 3.36 26.01
C LYS A 302 4.48 3.01 26.14
N ALA A 303 5.05 3.14 27.33
CA ALA A 303 6.43 2.73 27.59
C ALA A 303 6.62 1.22 27.36
N LEU A 304 5.64 0.39 27.75
CA LEU A 304 5.66 -1.06 27.49
C LEU A 304 5.60 -1.39 26.00
N ALA A 305 4.75 -0.72 25.22
CA ALA A 305 4.70 -0.93 23.77
C ALA A 305 6.01 -0.54 23.06
N ILE A 306 6.71 0.50 23.56
CA ILE A 306 8.03 0.90 23.09
C ILE A 306 9.07 -0.18 23.43
N VAL A 307 9.03 -0.74 24.64
CA VAL A 307 9.91 -1.84 25.07
C VAL A 307 9.67 -3.09 24.25
N ASP A 308 8.42 -3.50 24.02
CA ASP A 308 8.08 -4.69 23.22
C ASP A 308 8.56 -4.56 21.77
N SER A 309 8.42 -3.36 21.19
CA SER A 309 8.93 -3.07 19.84
C SER A 309 10.47 -3.10 19.77
N LEU A 310 11.15 -2.58 20.79
CA LEU A 310 12.60 -2.63 20.89
C LEU A 310 13.10 -4.08 21.03
N LEU A 311 12.41 -4.90 21.84
CA LEU A 311 12.70 -6.32 21.99
C LEU A 311 12.51 -7.07 20.67
N ALA A 312 11.44 -6.79 19.93
CA ALA A 312 11.22 -7.37 18.61
C ALA A 312 12.34 -7.03 17.61
N GLN A 313 12.81 -5.78 17.62
CA GLN A 313 13.97 -5.36 16.78
C GLN A 313 15.27 -6.05 17.20
N ILE A 314 15.51 -6.20 18.51
CA ILE A 314 16.68 -6.93 19.01
C ILE A 314 16.62 -8.40 18.58
N ASP A 315 15.46 -9.05 18.69
CA ASP A 315 15.28 -10.44 18.31
C ASP A 315 15.39 -10.66 16.79
N GLU A 316 14.86 -9.75 15.98
CA GLU A 316 15.00 -9.79 14.52
C GLU A 316 16.47 -9.62 14.09
N ARG A 317 17.20 -8.69 14.73
CA ARG A 317 18.62 -8.44 14.48
C ARG A 317 19.50 -9.58 15.00
N ARG A 318 19.14 -10.23 16.11
CA ARG A 318 19.83 -11.42 16.62
C ARG A 318 19.71 -12.60 15.65
N LYS A 319 18.57 -12.74 14.97
CA LYS A 319 18.39 -13.75 13.92
C LYS A 319 19.27 -13.49 12.68
N ASN A 320 19.71 -12.24 12.49
CA ASN A 320 20.53 -11.79 11.36
C ASN A 320 21.85 -11.13 11.82
N ALA A 321 22.56 -11.78 12.77
CA ALA A 321 23.68 -11.19 13.52
C ALA A 321 24.84 -10.67 12.63
N ASP A 322 25.04 -11.25 11.45
CA ASP A 322 26.13 -10.90 10.53
C ASP A 322 25.95 -9.53 9.83
N LYS A 323 24.80 -8.86 10.02
CA LYS A 323 24.46 -7.58 9.36
C LYS A 323 24.21 -6.41 10.31
N VAL A 324 24.52 -6.56 11.60
CA VAL A 324 24.29 -5.49 12.58
C VAL A 324 25.43 -4.46 12.52
N SER A 325 25.14 -3.23 12.09
CA SER A 325 26.14 -2.17 11.99
C SER A 325 26.41 -1.49 13.34
N GLN A 326 27.56 -0.81 13.49
CA GLN A 326 27.84 -0.02 14.70
C GLN A 326 26.83 1.13 14.90
N GLN A 327 26.29 1.67 13.80
CA GLN A 327 25.26 2.71 13.85
C GLN A 327 23.97 2.17 14.47
N ASP A 328 23.63 0.92 14.20
CA ASP A 328 22.47 0.25 14.81
C ASP A 328 22.62 0.07 16.32
N ILE A 329 23.83 -0.28 16.77
CA ILE A 329 24.13 -0.43 18.19
C ILE A 329 23.99 0.92 18.91
N GLN A 330 24.46 2.01 18.30
CA GLN A 330 24.32 3.35 18.86
C GLN A 330 22.85 3.79 18.97
N ILE A 331 22.02 3.46 17.99
CA ILE A 331 20.58 3.74 18.03
C ILE A 331 19.91 2.97 19.17
N LEU A 332 20.26 1.70 19.36
CA LEU A 332 19.72 0.88 20.46
C LEU A 332 20.16 1.43 21.84
N GLN A 333 21.43 1.82 21.98
CA GLN A 333 21.96 2.40 23.22
C GLN A 333 21.26 3.72 23.57
N ALA A 334 21.16 4.64 22.60
CA ALA A 334 20.44 5.90 22.79
C ALA A 334 18.97 5.69 23.18
N THR A 335 18.33 4.64 22.63
CA THR A 335 16.96 4.28 22.97
C THR A 335 16.85 3.75 24.41
N LEU A 336 17.82 2.94 24.85
CA LEU A 336 17.88 2.41 26.21
C LEU A 336 18.05 3.55 27.24
N ASP A 337 18.99 4.45 26.98
CA ASP A 337 19.27 5.61 27.85
C ASP A 337 18.04 6.50 28.01
N GLN A 338 17.28 6.67 26.93
CA GLN A 338 16.07 7.48 26.94
C GLN A 338 14.92 6.82 27.73
N LEU A 339 14.78 5.50 27.64
CA LEU A 339 13.83 4.73 28.44
C LEU A 339 14.17 4.80 29.94
N GLU A 340 15.46 4.77 30.29
CA GLU A 340 15.91 4.96 31.67
C GLU A 340 15.57 6.35 32.20
N GLN A 341 15.76 7.40 31.39
CA GLN A 341 15.38 8.76 31.76
C GLN A 341 13.88 8.91 31.97
N GLN A 342 13.05 8.25 31.15
CA GLN A 342 11.59 8.26 31.33
C GLN A 342 11.16 7.49 32.58
N ARG A 343 11.78 6.33 32.84
CA ARG A 343 11.57 5.57 34.07
C ARG A 343 11.85 6.44 35.30
N GLN A 344 12.95 7.18 35.29
CA GLN A 344 13.29 8.09 36.40
C GLN A 344 12.25 9.19 36.57
N LYS A 345 11.79 9.82 35.48
CA LYS A 345 10.73 10.84 35.54
C LYS A 345 9.43 10.31 36.14
N LEU A 346 9.01 9.10 35.76
CA LEU A 346 7.82 8.45 36.29
C LEU A 346 7.98 8.06 37.77
N LEU A 347 9.19 7.69 38.20
CA LEU A 347 9.49 7.40 39.61
C LEU A 347 9.50 8.67 40.47
N THR A 348 9.92 9.81 39.93
CA THR A 348 9.90 11.12 40.63
C THR A 348 8.55 11.83 40.61
N ALA A 349 7.60 11.39 39.78
CA ALA A 349 6.25 11.94 39.69
C ALA A 349 5.24 11.24 40.63
N ARG A 350 5.68 10.22 41.37
CA ARG A 350 5.00 9.66 42.54
C ARG A 350 5.48 10.36 43.81
#